data_AF-A0A9D7P8Y6-F1
#
_entry.id   AF-A0A9D7P8Y6-F1
#
_cell.length_a   1.000
_cell.length_b   1.000
_cell.length_c   1.000
_cell.angle_alpha   90.00
_cell.angle_beta   90.00
_cell.angle_gamma   90.00
#
_symmetry.space_group_name_H-M   'P 1'
#
loop_
_entity.id
_entity.type
_entity.pdbx_description
1 polymer ?
#
loop_
_entity_poly.entity_id
_entity_poly.type
_entity_poly.pdbx_seq_one_letter_code
_entity_poly.pdbx_strand_id
1 'polypeptide(L)'
;MERTLFCAVAIDDVRDVFRAPPELGARLRSAAADSFSTPAPTTRGWLGPLTRRHRPTEVDPSVPSQQDMQALLTGAYVAPDRLRPSWRLLAAWLVELSAATATVELSHDGWDAAEWELARAGLNSDYALRSLWDRPIGMPLPPLPGQVAGYAKHVHAVEALEALAEAAARADLTAEARDAVAKVVDVLRVAADERLDVVVIGLPE
;
A
#
# COMPACT_ATOMS: atom_id res chain seq x y z
N MET A 1 -4.14 -8.49 12.68
CA MET A 1 -5.18 -7.73 11.96
C MET A 1 -4.57 -7.41 10.61
N GLU A 2 -5.27 -7.73 9.53
CA GLU A 2 -4.74 -7.45 8.19
C GLU A 2 -4.77 -5.94 7.94
N ARG A 3 -3.71 -5.41 7.36
CA ARG A 3 -3.59 -3.98 7.04
C ARG A 3 -3.70 -3.84 5.53
N THR A 4 -4.71 -3.12 5.06
CA THR A 4 -4.92 -2.86 3.64
C THR A 4 -4.63 -1.39 3.37
N LEU A 5 -3.75 -1.11 2.41
CA LEU A 5 -3.41 0.23 1.96
C LEU A 5 -4.22 0.57 0.71
N PHE A 6 -4.96 1.67 0.76
CA PHE A 6 -5.66 2.28 -0.36
C PHE A 6 -4.90 3.54 -0.80
N CYS A 7 -4.73 3.71 -2.10
CA CYS A 7 -3.90 4.77 -2.69
C CYS A 7 -4.64 5.41 -3.86
N ALA A 8 -4.87 6.73 -3.80
CA ALA A 8 -5.28 7.52 -4.95
C ALA A 8 -4.05 7.89 -5.78
N VAL A 9 -3.85 7.22 -6.91
CA VAL A 9 -2.64 7.33 -7.74
C VAL A 9 -2.95 6.92 -9.18
N ALA A 10 -2.25 7.50 -10.16
CA ALA A 10 -2.37 7.01 -11.53
C ALA A 10 -1.77 5.60 -11.63
N ILE A 11 -2.49 4.63 -12.21
CA ILE A 11 -1.97 3.26 -12.33
C ILE A 11 -0.68 3.21 -13.15
N ASP A 12 -0.52 4.13 -14.09
CA ASP A 12 0.65 4.19 -14.97
C ASP A 12 1.89 4.64 -14.18
N ASP A 13 1.77 5.56 -13.22
CA ASP A 13 2.87 5.91 -12.30
C ASP A 13 3.33 4.70 -11.47
N VAL A 14 2.37 3.86 -11.04
CA VAL A 14 2.68 2.62 -10.30
C VAL A 14 3.39 1.60 -11.18
N ARG A 15 3.00 1.48 -12.46
CA ARG A 15 3.64 0.58 -13.41
C ARG A 15 5.03 1.08 -13.82
N ASP A 16 5.19 2.40 -13.94
CA ASP A 16 6.45 3.04 -14.30
C ASP A 16 7.51 2.89 -13.22
N VAL A 17 7.16 2.56 -11.98
CA VAL A 17 8.14 2.09 -10.97
C VAL A 17 9.02 0.98 -11.55
N PHE A 18 8.43 0.07 -12.34
CA PHE A 18 9.13 -1.04 -12.95
C PHE A 18 9.67 -0.62 -14.32
N ARG A 19 10.98 -0.42 -14.41
CA ARG A 19 11.69 0.26 -15.51
C ARG A 19 11.55 1.79 -15.44
N ALA A 20 11.66 2.31 -14.22
CA ALA A 20 11.57 3.72 -13.93
C ALA A 20 12.54 4.57 -14.77
N PRO A 21 12.05 5.68 -15.36
CA PRO A 21 12.93 6.72 -15.89
C PRO A 21 13.95 7.17 -14.84
N PRO A 22 15.14 7.67 -15.24
CA PRO A 22 16.20 8.02 -14.30
C PRO A 22 15.77 8.97 -13.18
N GLU A 23 14.92 9.95 -13.50
CA GLU A 23 14.40 10.93 -12.56
C GLU A 23 13.46 10.31 -11.52
N LEU A 24 12.46 9.52 -11.98
CA LEU A 24 11.57 8.76 -11.10
C LEU A 24 12.37 7.79 -10.23
N GLY A 25 13.31 7.07 -10.82
CA GLY A 25 14.21 6.18 -10.10
C GLY A 25 14.97 6.91 -9.01
N ALA A 26 15.53 8.10 -9.26
CA ALA A 26 16.22 8.88 -8.23
C ALA A 26 15.30 9.28 -7.07
N ARG A 27 14.07 9.73 -7.36
CA ARG A 27 13.05 10.06 -6.36
C ARG A 27 12.71 8.84 -5.49
N LEU A 28 12.43 7.70 -6.11
CA LEU A 28 12.08 6.45 -5.43
C LEU A 28 13.22 5.94 -4.53
N ARG A 29 14.48 6.08 -4.98
CA ARG A 29 15.65 5.76 -4.13
C ARG A 29 15.72 6.65 -2.89
N SER A 30 15.44 7.94 -3.04
CA SER A 30 15.40 8.88 -1.90
C SER A 30 14.31 8.51 -0.90
N ALA A 31 13.08 8.31 -1.38
CA ALA A 31 11.94 7.95 -0.53
C ALA A 31 12.18 6.63 0.23
N ALA A 32 12.82 5.66 -0.43
CA ALA A 32 13.20 4.40 0.22
C ALA A 32 14.30 4.58 1.26
N ALA A 33 15.30 5.44 1.00
CA ALA A 33 16.32 5.77 2.00
C ALA A 33 15.69 6.40 3.23
N ASP A 34 14.75 7.32 3.07
CA ASP A 34 14.05 7.96 4.20
C ASP A 34 13.21 6.95 5.00
N SER A 35 12.59 5.98 4.31
CA SER A 35 11.70 4.99 4.94
C SER A 35 12.43 3.83 5.63
N PHE A 36 13.62 3.45 5.15
CA PHE A 36 14.31 2.23 5.57
C PHE A 36 15.73 2.45 6.09
N SER A 37 16.16 3.71 6.25
CA SER A 37 17.48 3.99 6.85
C SER A 37 17.60 3.39 8.24
N THR A 38 18.70 2.66 8.47
CA THR A 38 19.08 2.23 9.82
C THR A 38 19.47 3.46 10.63
N PRO A 39 18.96 3.66 11.88
CA PRO A 39 19.37 4.78 12.70
C PRO A 39 20.89 4.81 12.86
N ALA A 40 21.52 5.91 12.46
CA ALA A 40 22.95 6.07 12.67
C ALA A 40 23.23 6.04 14.18
N PRO A 41 24.25 5.27 14.65
CA PRO A 41 24.58 5.25 16.06
C PRO A 41 24.98 6.66 16.51
N THR A 42 24.29 7.17 17.53
CA THR A 42 24.65 8.46 18.13
C THR A 42 26.07 8.36 18.69
N THR A 43 27.01 9.12 18.13
CA THR A 43 28.35 9.23 18.69
C THR A 43 28.27 10.05 19.97
N ARG A 44 28.05 9.40 21.12
CA ARG A 44 28.26 10.01 22.44
C ARG A 44 29.77 10.14 22.69
N GLY A 45 30.18 11.37 22.99
CA GLY A 45 31.56 11.84 22.87
C GLY A 45 32.59 11.33 23.90
N TRP A 46 33.84 11.35 23.43
CA TRP A 46 35.15 11.63 24.04
C TRP A 46 35.56 11.07 25.44
N LEU A 47 34.77 10.37 26.24
CA LEU A 47 35.29 9.80 27.50
C LEU A 47 34.82 8.36 27.76
N GLY A 48 35.65 7.36 27.40
CA GLY A 48 35.54 6.00 27.93
C GLY A 48 35.93 4.86 26.97
N PRO A 49 36.35 3.67 27.48
CA PRO A 49 37.57 2.99 27.02
C PRO A 49 37.34 1.74 26.14
N LEU A 50 38.34 1.45 25.29
CA LEU A 50 38.89 0.16 24.79
C LEU A 50 38.02 -1.12 24.66
N THR A 51 36.71 -1.02 24.67
CA THR A 51 35.82 -2.13 24.33
C THR A 51 35.35 -1.91 22.90
N ARG A 52 36.05 -2.52 21.94
CA ARG A 52 35.46 -2.82 20.63
C ARG A 52 34.26 -3.73 20.89
N ARG A 53 33.10 -3.12 21.12
CA ARG A 53 31.82 -3.82 21.10
C ARG A 53 31.69 -4.44 19.72
N HIS A 54 31.57 -5.77 19.66
CA HIS A 54 31.20 -6.46 18.43
C HIS A 54 29.96 -5.77 17.87
N ARG A 55 30.15 -5.10 16.73
CA ARG A 55 29.05 -4.51 15.98
C ARG A 55 28.24 -5.71 15.50
N PRO A 56 26.96 -5.87 15.87
CA PRO A 56 26.15 -6.90 15.25
C PRO A 56 26.04 -6.50 13.78
N THR A 57 26.74 -7.24 12.92
CA THR A 57 26.66 -7.18 11.45
C THR A 57 25.45 -7.96 10.93
N GLU A 58 24.53 -8.34 11.82
CA GLU A 58 23.31 -9.04 11.48
C GLU A 58 22.38 -8.04 10.78
N VAL A 59 22.49 -8.03 9.44
CA VAL A 59 21.57 -7.31 8.57
C VAL A 59 20.24 -8.01 8.69
N ASP A 60 19.22 -7.29 9.16
CA ASP A 60 17.86 -7.80 9.21
C ASP A 60 17.38 -8.11 7.78
N PRO A 61 17.17 -9.39 7.41
CA PRO A 61 16.77 -9.75 6.06
C PRO A 61 15.35 -9.29 5.73
N SER A 62 14.54 -8.88 6.71
CA SER A 62 13.19 -8.36 6.49
C SER A 62 13.18 -6.93 5.95
N VAL A 63 14.28 -6.20 6.10
CA VAL A 63 14.42 -4.82 5.59
C VAL A 63 14.71 -4.84 4.09
N PRO A 64 14.04 -3.99 3.29
CA PRO A 64 14.37 -3.85 1.87
C PRO A 64 15.83 -3.43 1.67
N SER A 65 16.52 -4.14 0.79
CA SER A 65 17.91 -3.90 0.43
C SER A 65 18.04 -3.08 -0.86
N GLN A 66 19.25 -2.59 -1.13
CA GLN A 66 19.58 -1.97 -2.42
C GLN A 66 19.37 -2.92 -3.60
N GLN A 67 19.52 -4.24 -3.39
CA GLN A 67 19.29 -5.23 -4.45
C GLN A 67 17.80 -5.36 -4.79
N ASP A 68 16.92 -5.37 -3.78
CA ASP A 68 15.46 -5.41 -4.00
C ASP A 68 15.01 -4.16 -4.75
N MET A 69 15.54 -3.00 -4.36
CA MET A 69 15.29 -1.73 -5.02
C MET A 69 15.69 -1.74 -6.49
N GLN A 70 16.92 -2.19 -6.80
CA GLN A 70 17.35 -2.30 -8.19
C GLN A 70 16.53 -3.31 -8.97
N ALA A 71 16.12 -4.43 -8.35
CA ALA A 71 15.28 -5.41 -9.00
C ALA A 71 13.92 -4.82 -9.40
N LEU A 72 13.26 -4.10 -8.50
CA LEU A 72 11.99 -3.44 -8.81
C LEU A 72 12.17 -2.36 -9.89
N LEU A 73 13.13 -1.45 -9.72
CA LEU A 73 13.35 -0.34 -10.66
C LEU A 73 13.72 -0.82 -12.07
N THR A 74 14.29 -2.01 -12.22
CA THR A 74 14.63 -2.61 -13.54
C THR A 74 13.57 -3.58 -14.05
N GLY A 75 12.57 -3.92 -13.24
CA GLY A 75 11.61 -4.99 -13.52
C GLY A 75 12.28 -6.38 -13.59
N ALA A 76 13.38 -6.57 -12.89
CA ALA A 76 14.07 -7.85 -12.81
C ALA A 76 13.31 -8.83 -11.91
N TYR A 77 13.65 -10.11 -12.05
CA TYR A 77 13.09 -11.17 -11.22
C TYR A 77 13.40 -10.94 -9.73
N VAL A 78 12.37 -11.04 -8.90
CA VAL A 78 12.47 -11.02 -7.43
C VAL A 78 12.35 -12.46 -6.92
N ALA A 79 13.35 -12.91 -6.16
CA ALA A 79 13.34 -14.24 -5.58
C ALA A 79 12.23 -14.39 -4.52
N PRO A 80 11.67 -15.61 -4.30
CA PRO A 80 10.53 -15.81 -3.41
C PRO A 80 10.76 -15.32 -1.97
N ASP A 81 11.98 -15.51 -1.44
CA ASP A 81 12.40 -15.05 -0.12
C ASP A 81 12.55 -13.52 -0.02
N ARG A 82 12.62 -12.82 -1.16
CA ARG A 82 12.71 -11.37 -1.26
C ARG A 82 11.39 -10.68 -1.64
N LEU A 83 10.33 -11.44 -1.90
CA LEU A 83 9.02 -10.88 -2.25
C LEU A 83 8.49 -9.96 -1.14
N ARG A 84 8.54 -10.41 0.12
CA ARG A 84 8.01 -9.64 1.25
C ARG A 84 8.72 -8.28 1.43
N PRO A 85 10.06 -8.20 1.50
CA PRO A 85 10.76 -6.92 1.49
C PRO A 85 10.44 -6.06 0.25
N SER A 86 10.34 -6.68 -0.93
CA SER A 86 10.00 -5.95 -2.17
C SER A 86 8.60 -5.34 -2.12
N TRP A 87 7.62 -6.02 -1.53
CA TRP A 87 6.28 -5.49 -1.29
C TRP A 87 6.27 -4.35 -0.25
N ARG A 88 7.10 -4.41 0.79
CA ARG A 88 7.29 -3.29 1.74
C ARG A 88 7.84 -2.05 1.04
N LEU A 89 8.80 -2.24 0.14
CA LEU A 89 9.39 -1.17 -0.65
C LEU A 89 8.36 -0.55 -1.60
N LEU A 90 7.59 -1.37 -2.32
CA LEU A 90 6.51 -0.90 -3.18
C LEU A 90 5.44 -0.14 -2.37
N ALA A 91 5.06 -0.61 -1.19
CA ALA A 91 4.10 0.09 -0.33
C ALA A 91 4.59 1.49 0.06
N ALA A 92 5.88 1.64 0.41
CA ALA A 92 6.46 2.95 0.70
C ALA A 92 6.45 3.88 -0.53
N TRP A 93 6.74 3.34 -1.72
CA TRP A 93 6.66 4.10 -2.96
C TRP A 93 5.24 4.48 -3.36
N LEU A 94 4.26 3.62 -3.11
CA LEU A 94 2.86 3.96 -3.33
C LEU A 94 2.46 5.15 -2.45
N VAL A 95 2.86 5.16 -1.18
CA VAL A 95 2.62 6.33 -0.30
C VAL A 95 3.25 7.59 -0.85
N GLU A 96 4.49 7.52 -1.34
CA GLU A 96 5.20 8.65 -1.94
C GLU A 96 4.55 9.17 -3.25
N LEU A 97 4.00 8.27 -4.07
CA LEU A 97 3.43 8.62 -5.37
C LEU A 97 1.96 9.05 -5.30
N SER A 98 1.25 8.69 -4.24
CA SER A 98 -0.20 8.92 -4.14
C SER A 98 -0.54 10.33 -3.71
N ALA A 99 -1.64 10.87 -4.25
CA ALA A 99 -2.23 12.12 -3.79
C ALA A 99 -2.90 11.96 -2.41
N ALA A 100 -3.46 10.78 -2.14
CA ALA A 100 -4.00 10.41 -0.85
C ALA A 100 -3.82 8.92 -0.58
N THR A 101 -3.65 8.57 0.69
CA THR A 101 -3.58 7.18 1.14
C THR A 101 -4.36 6.95 2.42
N ALA A 102 -4.88 5.75 2.59
CA ALA A 102 -5.39 5.28 3.86
C ALA A 102 -4.96 3.84 4.13
N THR A 103 -4.40 3.62 5.32
CA THR A 103 -4.20 2.27 5.85
C THR A 103 -5.38 1.91 6.73
N VAL A 104 -6.07 0.84 6.36
CA VAL A 104 -7.21 0.29 7.09
C VAL A 104 -6.78 -1.00 7.77
N GLU A 105 -7.05 -1.10 9.06
CA GLU A 105 -6.81 -2.31 9.83
C GLU A 105 -8.16 -2.97 10.08
N LEU A 106 -8.47 -3.99 9.30
CA LEU A 106 -9.73 -4.74 9.40
C LEU A 106 -9.45 -6.17 8.99
N SER A 107 -9.95 -7.13 9.77
CA SER A 107 -9.78 -8.56 9.46
C SER A 107 -10.57 -8.94 8.19
N HIS A 108 -10.25 -10.10 7.62
CA HIS A 108 -11.03 -10.69 6.53
C HIS A 108 -12.53 -10.78 6.89
N ASP A 109 -12.85 -11.36 8.04
CA ASP A 109 -14.22 -11.47 8.55
C ASP A 109 -14.86 -10.09 8.78
N GLY A 110 -14.06 -9.09 9.17
CA GLY A 110 -14.51 -7.71 9.32
C GLY A 110 -14.89 -7.07 7.98
N TRP A 111 -14.10 -7.30 6.92
CA TRP A 111 -14.46 -6.87 5.58
C TRP A 111 -15.73 -7.56 5.08
N ASP A 112 -15.89 -8.85 5.33
CA ASP A 112 -17.08 -9.60 4.93
C ASP A 112 -18.35 -9.12 5.64
N ALA A 113 -18.24 -8.85 6.94
CA ALA A 113 -19.33 -8.25 7.70
C ALA A 113 -19.69 -6.86 7.17
N ALA A 114 -18.69 -6.00 6.90
CA ALA A 114 -18.91 -4.67 6.35
C ALA A 114 -19.59 -4.70 4.98
N GLU A 115 -19.11 -5.56 4.06
CA GLU A 115 -19.72 -5.78 2.75
C GLU A 115 -21.18 -6.22 2.86
N TRP A 116 -21.45 -7.16 3.77
CA TRP A 116 -22.82 -7.63 3.98
C TRP A 116 -23.74 -6.53 4.51
N GLU A 117 -23.28 -5.72 5.45
CA GLU A 117 -24.04 -4.56 5.96
C GLU A 117 -24.29 -3.50 4.88
N LEU A 118 -23.29 -3.21 4.05
CA LEU A 118 -23.43 -2.28 2.94
C LEU A 118 -24.41 -2.81 1.88
N ALA A 119 -24.34 -4.10 1.56
CA ALA A 119 -25.28 -4.75 0.64
C ALA A 119 -26.72 -4.72 1.19
N ARG A 120 -26.91 -4.95 2.50
CA ARG A 120 -28.22 -4.77 3.16
C ARG A 120 -28.73 -3.34 3.09
N ALA A 121 -27.82 -2.37 3.15
CA ALA A 121 -28.13 -0.97 2.93
C ALA A 121 -28.33 -0.64 1.45
N GLY A 122 -28.27 -1.60 0.53
CA GLY A 122 -28.56 -1.41 -0.89
C GLY A 122 -27.36 -0.99 -1.74
N LEU A 123 -26.13 -1.22 -1.28
CA LEU A 123 -24.95 -1.12 -2.15
C LEU A 123 -25.07 -2.14 -3.28
N ASN A 124 -24.97 -1.68 -4.54
CA ASN A 124 -24.89 -2.57 -5.69
C ASN A 124 -23.57 -3.36 -5.64
N SER A 125 -23.61 -4.66 -5.94
CA SER A 125 -22.43 -5.52 -6.02
C SER A 125 -21.35 -5.02 -6.98
N ASP A 126 -21.73 -4.28 -8.03
CA ASP A 126 -20.76 -3.65 -8.93
C ASP A 126 -19.82 -2.68 -8.19
N TYR A 127 -20.28 -2.10 -7.08
CA TYR A 127 -19.56 -1.13 -6.25
C TYR A 127 -19.24 -1.67 -4.85
N ALA A 128 -19.28 -2.99 -4.67
CA ALA A 128 -18.80 -3.65 -3.46
C ALA A 128 -17.35 -3.22 -3.18
N LEU A 129 -16.93 -3.18 -1.92
CA LEU A 129 -15.55 -2.77 -1.56
C LEU A 129 -14.52 -3.62 -2.32
N ARG A 130 -14.74 -4.94 -2.42
CA ARG A 130 -13.88 -5.87 -3.16
C ARG A 130 -13.68 -5.50 -4.63
N SER A 131 -14.67 -4.86 -5.26
CA SER A 131 -14.56 -4.40 -6.65
C SER A 131 -13.43 -3.39 -6.86
N LEU A 132 -13.01 -2.68 -5.80
CA LEU A 132 -11.90 -1.72 -5.85
C LEU A 132 -10.54 -2.38 -6.15
N TRP A 133 -10.42 -3.70 -6.01
CA TRP A 133 -9.18 -4.43 -6.24
C TRP A 133 -9.33 -5.76 -6.98
N ASP A 134 -10.45 -5.96 -7.68
CA ASP A 134 -10.65 -7.16 -8.51
C ASP A 134 -9.74 -7.19 -9.73
N ARG A 135 -9.36 -6.03 -10.26
CA ARG A 135 -8.49 -5.95 -11.44
C ARG A 135 -7.02 -6.04 -11.01
N PRO A 136 -6.21 -6.93 -11.61
CA PRO A 136 -4.80 -7.05 -11.26
C PRO A 136 -4.02 -5.80 -11.70
N ILE A 137 -3.09 -5.32 -10.85
CA ILE A 137 -2.26 -4.12 -11.11
C ILE A 137 -1.48 -4.24 -12.43
N GLY A 138 -1.03 -5.46 -12.77
CA GLY A 138 -0.30 -5.74 -14.01
C GLY A 138 1.17 -5.35 -13.95
N MET A 139 1.84 -5.68 -12.84
CA MET A 139 3.27 -5.39 -12.59
C MET A 139 4.08 -6.68 -12.42
N PRO A 140 5.41 -6.67 -12.67
CA PRO A 140 6.28 -7.84 -12.57
C PRO A 140 6.68 -8.19 -11.12
N LEU A 141 5.78 -7.98 -10.16
CA LEU A 141 5.93 -8.39 -8.77
C LEU A 141 4.72 -9.26 -8.39
N PRO A 142 4.91 -10.59 -8.24
CA PRO A 142 3.79 -11.47 -7.91
C PRO A 142 3.29 -11.21 -6.48
N PRO A 143 1.98 -11.29 -6.22
CA PRO A 143 1.42 -11.16 -4.89
C PRO A 143 1.88 -12.29 -3.97
N LEU A 144 2.00 -11.98 -2.68
CA LEU A 144 2.15 -13.00 -1.64
C LEU A 144 0.86 -13.85 -1.56
N PRO A 145 0.93 -15.10 -1.05
CA PRO A 145 -0.27 -15.92 -0.88
C PRO A 145 -1.35 -15.19 -0.06
N GLY A 146 -2.55 -15.06 -0.64
CA GLY A 146 -3.70 -14.39 -0.01
C GLY A 146 -3.63 -12.86 0.05
N GLN A 147 -2.58 -12.23 -0.49
CA GLN A 147 -2.43 -10.78 -0.46
C GLN A 147 -3.39 -10.09 -1.43
N VAL A 148 -4.09 -9.06 -0.94
CA VAL A 148 -4.80 -8.12 -1.79
C VAL A 148 -3.80 -7.38 -2.67
N ALA A 149 -4.00 -7.37 -3.99
CA ALA A 149 -3.14 -6.68 -4.94
C ALA A 149 -3.90 -6.34 -6.22
N GLY A 150 -4.62 -5.23 -6.20
CA GLY A 150 -5.47 -4.83 -7.32
C GLY A 150 -5.64 -3.34 -7.44
N TYR A 151 -6.45 -2.93 -8.42
CA TYR A 151 -6.80 -1.54 -8.61
C TYR A 151 -8.18 -1.38 -9.24
N ALA A 152 -8.74 -0.19 -9.08
CA ALA A 152 -9.92 0.26 -9.80
C ALA A 152 -9.57 1.48 -10.66
N LYS A 153 -10.18 1.56 -11.84
CA LYS A 153 -10.04 2.72 -12.73
C LYS A 153 -10.79 3.92 -12.16
N HIS A 154 -10.32 5.12 -12.49
CA HIS A 154 -10.95 6.38 -12.08
C HIS A 154 -12.48 6.38 -12.22
N VAL A 155 -13.01 5.93 -13.37
CA VAL A 155 -14.47 5.86 -13.61
C VAL A 155 -15.17 5.01 -12.54
N HIS A 156 -14.61 3.84 -12.23
CA HIS A 156 -15.12 2.94 -11.20
C HIS A 156 -14.99 3.53 -9.80
N ALA A 157 -13.88 4.23 -9.52
CA ALA A 157 -13.66 4.90 -8.23
C ALA A 157 -14.69 6.01 -7.98
N VAL A 158 -15.07 6.77 -9.02
CA VAL A 158 -16.12 7.81 -8.94
C VAL A 158 -17.48 7.18 -8.67
N GLU A 159 -17.87 6.14 -9.41
CA GLU A 159 -19.16 5.48 -9.22
C GLU A 159 -19.24 4.78 -7.86
N ALA A 160 -18.14 4.13 -7.43
CA ALA A 160 -18.06 3.51 -6.13
C ALA A 160 -18.10 4.51 -4.98
N LEU A 161 -17.51 5.71 -5.12
CA LEU A 161 -17.56 6.76 -4.10
C LEU A 161 -19.00 7.13 -3.74
N GLU A 162 -19.81 7.44 -4.75
CA GLU A 162 -21.20 7.87 -4.55
C GLU A 162 -22.01 6.74 -3.91
N ALA A 163 -21.97 5.54 -4.50
CA ALA A 163 -22.73 4.39 -4.03
C ALA A 163 -22.31 3.97 -2.60
N LEU A 164 -21.01 3.97 -2.30
CA LEU A 164 -20.49 3.58 -0.99
C LEU A 164 -20.85 4.60 0.09
N ALA A 165 -20.74 5.90 -0.20
CA ALA A 165 -21.10 6.96 0.75
C ALA A 165 -22.59 6.91 1.10
N GLU A 166 -23.47 6.72 0.11
CA GLU A 166 -24.91 6.60 0.33
C GLU A 166 -25.31 5.33 1.10
N ALA A 167 -24.67 4.19 0.80
CA ALA A 167 -24.91 2.94 1.52
C ALA A 167 -24.39 3.04 2.96
N ALA A 168 -23.18 3.55 3.17
CA ALA A 168 -22.58 3.70 4.49
C ALA A 168 -23.38 4.62 5.42
N ALA A 169 -24.04 5.65 4.89
CA ALA A 169 -24.91 6.54 5.67
C ALA A 169 -26.17 5.83 6.20
N ARG A 170 -26.58 4.71 5.59
CA ARG A 170 -27.78 3.93 5.94
C ARG A 170 -27.46 2.61 6.63
N ALA A 171 -26.25 2.11 6.48
CA ALA A 171 -25.81 0.82 7.01
C ALA A 171 -25.60 0.85 8.52
N ASP A 172 -25.94 -0.25 9.18
CA ASP A 172 -25.70 -0.46 10.62
C ASP A 172 -24.29 -1.03 10.85
N LEU A 173 -23.28 -0.27 10.43
CA LEU A 173 -21.88 -0.66 10.55
C LEU A 173 -21.42 -0.63 12.01
N THR A 174 -20.56 -1.60 12.37
CA THR A 174 -19.76 -1.52 13.59
C THR A 174 -18.88 -0.27 13.56
N ALA A 175 -18.41 0.20 14.73
CA ALA A 175 -17.55 1.38 14.79
C ALA A 175 -16.25 1.20 13.96
N GLU A 176 -15.67 0.01 14.00
CA GLU A 176 -14.47 -0.36 13.24
C GLU A 176 -14.73 -0.35 11.72
N ALA A 177 -15.82 -0.98 11.28
CA ALA A 177 -16.20 -1.00 9.86
C ALA A 177 -16.57 0.41 9.35
N ARG A 178 -17.22 1.24 10.18
CA ARG A 178 -17.54 2.62 9.84
C ARG A 178 -16.28 3.47 9.64
N ASP A 179 -15.30 3.34 10.52
CA ASP A 179 -14.00 4.02 10.38
C ASP A 179 -13.24 3.55 9.13
N ALA A 180 -13.21 2.24 8.89
CA ALA A 180 -12.62 1.65 7.70
C ALA A 180 -13.25 2.19 6.40
N VAL A 181 -14.58 2.15 6.29
CA VAL A 181 -15.31 2.64 5.11
C VAL A 181 -15.12 4.15 4.93
N ALA A 182 -15.14 4.94 6.01
CA ALA A 182 -14.90 6.38 5.93
C ALA A 182 -13.53 6.70 5.34
N LYS A 183 -12.48 5.99 5.77
CA LYS A 183 -11.11 6.10 5.23
C LYS A 183 -11.05 5.76 3.74
N VAL A 184 -11.75 4.72 3.30
CA VAL A 184 -11.83 4.34 1.88
C VAL A 184 -12.54 5.44 1.08
N VAL A 185 -13.67 5.96 1.59
CA VAL A 185 -14.42 7.06 0.97
C VAL A 185 -13.56 8.32 0.82
N ASP A 186 -12.72 8.65 1.80
CA ASP A 186 -11.83 9.80 1.72
C ASP A 186 -10.77 9.65 0.61
N VAL A 187 -10.20 8.46 0.43
CA VAL A 187 -9.28 8.17 -0.68
C VAL A 187 -10.01 8.24 -2.02
N LEU A 188 -11.21 7.66 -2.11
CA LEU A 188 -12.02 7.70 -3.33
C LEU A 188 -12.39 9.13 -3.73
N ARG A 189 -12.64 10.02 -2.75
CA ARG A 189 -12.91 11.44 -3.00
C ARG A 189 -11.73 12.13 -3.67
N VAL A 190 -10.52 11.97 -3.13
CA VAL A 190 -9.31 12.53 -3.75
C VAL A 190 -9.07 11.93 -5.13
N ALA A 191 -9.26 10.62 -5.30
CA ALA A 191 -9.13 9.97 -6.61
C ALA A 191 -10.14 10.51 -7.63
N ALA A 192 -11.37 10.80 -7.21
CA ALA A 192 -12.38 11.42 -8.05
C ALA A 192 -11.99 12.84 -8.46
N ASP A 193 -11.60 13.68 -7.49
CA ASP A 193 -11.26 15.09 -7.69
C ASP A 193 -10.02 15.26 -8.61
N GLU A 194 -9.00 14.43 -8.42
CA GLU A 194 -7.75 14.50 -9.17
C GLU A 194 -7.70 13.62 -10.42
N ARG A 195 -8.79 12.92 -10.75
CA ARG A 195 -8.90 11.99 -11.88
C ARG A 195 -7.90 10.83 -11.84
N LEU A 196 -7.66 10.31 -10.64
CA LEU A 196 -6.73 9.21 -10.37
C LEU A 196 -7.44 7.86 -10.31
N ASP A 197 -6.65 6.80 -10.47
CA ASP A 197 -7.07 5.43 -10.18
C ASP A 197 -6.95 5.16 -8.67
N VAL A 198 -7.47 4.01 -8.21
CA VAL A 198 -7.29 3.56 -6.83
C VAL A 198 -6.55 2.23 -6.82
N VAL A 199 -5.37 2.22 -6.21
CA VAL A 199 -4.57 1.00 -6.01
C VAL A 199 -4.77 0.52 -4.58
N VAL A 200 -4.98 -0.78 -4.42
CA VAL A 200 -5.20 -1.41 -3.13
C VAL A 200 -4.25 -2.58 -2.96
N ILE A 201 -3.48 -2.57 -1.86
CA ILE A 201 -2.56 -3.65 -1.52
C ILE A 201 -2.71 -4.08 -0.06
N GLY A 202 -2.61 -5.38 0.19
CA GLY A 202 -2.40 -5.90 1.54
C GLY A 202 -0.95 -5.62 1.96
N LEU A 203 -0.75 -4.98 3.10
CA LEU A 203 0.58 -4.71 3.62
C LEU A 203 1.18 -5.98 4.20
N PRO A 204 2.40 -6.38 3.80
CA PRO A 204 3.09 -7.47 4.45
C PRO A 204 3.46 -7.10 5.88
N GLU A 205 3.04 -7.93 6.85
CA GLU A 205 3.61 -7.94 8.21
C GLU A 205 5.13 -8.17 8.19
#